data_AF-A0A6J6NTP0-F1
#
_entry.id   AF-A0A6J6NTP0-F1
#
_cell.length_a   1.000
_cell.length_b   1.000
_cell.length_c   1.000
_cell.angle_alpha   90.00
_cell.angle_beta   90.00
_cell.angle_gamma   90.00
#
_symmetry.space_group_name_H-M   'P 1'
#
loop_
_entity.id
_entity.type
_entity.pdbx_description
1 polymer ?
#
loop_
_entity_poly.entity_id
_entity_poly.type
_entity_poly.pdbx_seq_one_letter_code
_entity_poly.pdbx_strand_id
1 'polypeptide(L)' 'MYELLRITPELRRLIVGWATTEELRRLAVAQGMRTMLREAMSLVESDTTTISEAVRTLFAN' A
#
# COMPACT_ATOMS: atom_id res chain seq x y z
N MET A 1 -7.35 -7.60 -4.41
CA MET A 1 -6.28 -6.64 -4.14
C MET A 1 -6.59 -5.94 -2.83
N TYR A 2 -5.71 -6.04 -1.85
CA TYR A 2 -5.93 -5.57 -0.48
C TYR A 2 -4.65 -4.93 0.07
N GLU A 3 -4.76 -3.76 0.71
CA GLU A 3 -3.66 -3.15 1.47
C GLU A 3 -3.89 -3.37 2.97
N LEU A 4 -2.87 -3.91 3.66
CA LEU A 4 -2.93 -4.18 5.10
C LEU A 4 -1.88 -3.37 5.84
N LEU A 5 -2.32 -2.33 6.54
CA LEU A 5 -1.48 -1.54 7.45
C LEU A 5 -1.46 -2.19 8.84
N ARG A 6 -0.35 -2.79 9.23
CA ARG A 6 -0.16 -3.31 10.59
C ARG A 6 0.38 -2.19 11.49
N ILE A 7 -0.37 -1.85 12.53
CA ILE A 7 0.05 -0.80 13.49
C ILE A 7 1.18 -1.33 14.38
N THR A 8 2.41 -0.96 14.03
CA THR A 8 3.62 -1.22 14.82
C THR A 8 3.81 -0.15 15.91
N PRO A 9 4.62 -0.41 16.96
CA PRO A 9 4.99 0.61 17.94
C PRO A 9 5.58 1.88 17.31
N GLU A 10 6.35 1.73 16.23
CA GLU A 10 6.96 2.83 15.46
C GLU A 10 5.89 3.69 14.79
N LEU A 11 4.93 3.06 14.10
CA LEU A 11 3.81 3.77 13.48
C LEU A 11 2.94 4.48 14.51
N ARG A 12 2.71 3.87 15.67
CA ARG A 12 1.99 4.51 16.78
C ARG A 12 2.66 5.80 17.24
N ARG A 13 4.00 5.81 17.35
CA ARG A 13 4.75 7.02 17.71
C ARG A 13 4.59 8.12 16.67
N LEU A 14 4.61 7.78 15.38
CA LEU A 14 4.36 8.75 14.31
C LEU A 14 2.93 9.32 14.35
N ILE A 15 1.92 8.48 14.61
CA ILE A 15 0.52 8.92 14.72
C ILE A 15 0.37 9.92 15.87
N VAL A 16 0.89 9.60 17.05
CA VAL A 16 0.82 10.50 18.23
C VAL A 16 1.65 11.76 18.02
N GLY A 17 2.73 11.67 17.25
CA GLY A 17 3.59 12.80 16.86
C GLY A 17 3.04 13.67 15.73
N TRP A 18 1.79 13.46 15.29
CA TRP A 18 1.18 14.21 14.17
C TRP A 18 1.98 14.14 12.87
N ALA A 19 2.66 13.02 12.63
CA ALA A 19 3.35 12.79 11.38
C ALA A 19 2.35 12.83 10.21
N THR A 20 2.84 13.32 9.07
CA THR A 20 2.07 13.35 7.83
C THR A 20 1.71 11.94 7.37
N THR A 21 0.62 11.81 6.62
CA THR A 21 0.22 10.54 5.98
C THR A 21 1.34 9.93 5.16
N GLU A 22 2.15 10.77 4.53
CA GLU A 22 3.27 10.35 3.70
C GLU A 22 4.42 9.75 4.54
N GLU A 23 4.73 10.31 5.71
CA GLU A 23 5.70 9.72 6.66
C GLU A 23 5.23 8.37 7.19
N LEU A 24 3.94 8.26 7.52
CA LEU A 24 3.32 7.00 7.93
C LEU A 24 3.41 5.95 6.82
N ARG A 25 3.06 6.32 5.58
CA ARG A 25 3.12 5.44 4.41
C ARG A 25 4.54 4.94 4.16
N ARG A 26 5.54 5.83 4.18
CA ARG A 26 6.95 5.45 3.99
C ARG A 26 7.41 4.43 5.02
N LEU A 27 7.12 4.66 6.30
CA LEU A 27 7.49 3.72 7.36
C LEU A 27 6.78 2.37 7.17
N ALA A 28 5.48 2.38 6.86
CA ALA A 28 4.72 1.16 6.64
C ALA A 28 5.29 0.32 5.49
N VAL A 29 5.61 0.95 4.35
CA VAL A 29 6.25 0.27 3.20
C VAL A 29 7.62 -0.28 3.58
N ALA A 30 8.44 0.50 4.30
CA ALA A 30 9.75 0.04 4.78
C ALA A 30 9.64 -1.16 5.74
N GLN A 31 8.53 -1.27 6.49
CA GLN A 31 8.22 -2.40 7.37
C GLN A 31 7.59 -3.60 6.64
N GLY A 32 7.50 -3.58 5.32
CA GLY A 32 7.00 -4.69 4.51
C GLY A 32 5.52 -4.63 4.17
N MET A 33 4.85 -3.49 4.39
CA MET A 33 3.50 -3.27 3.86
C MET A 33 3.55 -3.33 2.33
N ARG A 34 2.74 -4.22 1.75
CA ARG A 34 2.51 -4.26 0.30
C ARG A 34 1.41 -3.27 -0.03
N THR A 35 1.73 -2.30 -0.88
CA THR A 35 0.76 -1.32 -1.39
C THR A 35 -0.14 -2.00 -2.43
N MET A 36 -1.38 -1.52 -2.59
CA MET A 36 -2.26 -2.01 -3.65
C MET A 36 -1.62 -1.91 -5.03
N LEU A 37 -0.86 -0.84 -5.31
CA LEU A 37 -0.15 -0.69 -6.58
C LEU A 37 0.86 -1.82 -6.82
N ARG A 38 1.66 -2.18 -5.81
CA ARG A 38 2.62 -3.30 -5.95
C ARG A 38 1.92 -4.63 -6.11
N GLU A 39 0.82 -4.85 -5.41
CA GLU A 39 0.03 -6.06 -5.56
C GLU A 39 -0.60 -6.15 -6.97
N ALA A 40 -1.13 -5.03 -7.49
CA ALA A 40 -1.64 -4.93 -8.85
C ALA A 40 -0.59 -5.32 -9.88
N MET A 41 0.61 -4.76 -9.78
CA MET A 41 1.71 -5.06 -10.71
C MET A 41 2.12 -6.53 -10.62
N SER A 42 2.19 -7.10 -9.41
CA SER A 42 2.49 -8.53 -9.24
C SER A 42 1.42 -9.45 -9.85
N LEU A 43 0.14 -9.07 -9.82
CA LEU A 43 -0.94 -9.82 -10.45
C LEU A 43 -0.92 -9.71 -11.98
N VAL A 44 -0.50 -8.55 -12.51
CA VAL A 44 -0.26 -8.37 -13.95
C VAL A 44 0.91 -9.22 -14.41
N GLU A 45 2.04 -9.21 -13.68
CA GLU A 45 3.23 -10.01 -14.01
C GLU A 45 2.97 -11.53 -13.96
N SER A 46 1.97 -11.96 -13.19
CA SER A 46 1.56 -13.36 -13.08
C SER A 46 0.39 -13.74 -14.00
N ASP A 47 0.08 -12.90 -15.00
CA ASP A 47 -1.01 -13.08 -15.97
C ASP A 47 -2.39 -13.35 -15.32
N THR A 48 -2.57 -12.95 -14.06
CA THR A 48 -3.81 -13.16 -13.30
C THR A 48 -4.82 -12.03 -13.55
N THR A 49 -4.35 -10.84 -13.91
CA THR A 49 -5.19 -9.69 -14.29
C THR A 49 -4.52 -8.88 -15.41
N THR A 50 -5.27 -7.96 -16.04
CA THR A 50 -4.72 -7.08 -17.08
C THR A 50 -4.32 -5.72 -16.50
N ILE A 51 -3.38 -5.03 -17.16
CA ILE A 51 -3.00 -3.65 -16.80
C ILE A 51 -4.23 -2.73 -16.79
N SER A 52 -5.12 -2.87 -17.76
CA SER A 52 -6.35 -2.07 -17.87
C SER A 52 -7.29 -2.27 -16.68
N GLU A 53 -7.41 -3.51 -16.20
CA GLU A 53 -8.22 -3.85 -15.04
C GLU A 53 -7.56 -3.33 -13.75
N ALA A 54 -6.26 -3.54 -13.58
CA ALA A 54 -5.47 -3.01 -12.46
C ALA A 54 -5.59 -1.48 -12.32
N VAL A 55 -5.44 -0.74 -13.43
CA VAL A 55 -5.57 0.74 -13.45
C VAL A 55 -7.00 1.15 -13.10
N ARG A 56 -8.01 0.46 -13.66
CA ARG A 56 -9.41 0.75 -13.32
C ARG A 56 -9.66 0.56 -11.82
N THR A 57 -9.20 -0.53 -11.22
CA THR A 57 -9.41 -0.80 -9.78
C THR A 57 -8.67 0.18 -8.88
N LEU A 58 -7.47 0.62 -9.26
CA LEU A 58 -6.64 1.53 -8.45
C LEU A 58 -7.11 2.99 -8.49
N PHE A 59 -7.64 3.45 -9.62
CA PHE A 59 -7.93 4.88 -9.86
C PHE A 59 -9.41 5.22 -10.06
N ALA A 60 -10.31 4.22 -10.17
CA ALA A 60 -11.75 4.46 -10.29
C ALA A 60 -12.49 4.49 -8.93
N ASN A 61 -11.77 4.60 -7.81
CA ASN A 61 -12.32 4.79 -6.47
C ASN A 61 -12.11 6.23 -5.98
#